data_AF-A0A454D3R1-F1
#
_entry.id   AF-A0A454D3R1-F1
#
_cell.length_a   1.000
_cell.length_b   1.000
_cell.length_c   1.000
_cell.angle_alpha   90.00
_cell.angle_beta   90.00
_cell.angle_gamma   90.00
#
_symmetry.space_group_name_H-M   'P 1'
#
loop_
_entity.id
_entity.type
_entity.pdbx_description
1 polymer ?
#
loop_
_entity_poly.entity_id
_entity_poly.type
_entity_poly.pdbx_seq_one_letter_code
_entity_poly.pdbx_strand_id
1 'polypeptide(L)'
;KSAPHIPHLALNTLQTESEKSEQKGFVNLLVGLFGTFRNTTAHAPKITWKIDELDALDILSMVSLVHRRLDKATEAKKMYENKI
;
A
#
# COMPACT_ATOMS: atom_id res chain seq x y z
N LYS A 1 -27.19 4.05 -10.05
CA LYS A 1 -25.97 4.45 -9.31
C LYS A 1 -25.31 3.16 -8.84
N SER A 2 -24.10 2.84 -9.30
CA SER A 2 -23.35 1.69 -8.81
C SER A 2 -23.08 1.87 -7.32
N ALA A 3 -23.19 0.80 -6.54
CA ALA A 3 -22.83 0.83 -5.13
C ALA A 3 -21.37 1.32 -5.00
N PRO A 4 -21.04 2.16 -4.00
CA PRO A 4 -19.66 2.57 -3.78
C PRO A 4 -18.81 1.31 -3.58
N HIS A 5 -17.70 1.22 -4.32
CA HIS A 5 -16.77 0.12 -4.17
C HIS A 5 -16.11 0.21 -2.79
N ILE A 6 -16.45 -0.72 -1.90
CA ILE A 6 -15.89 -0.81 -0.56
C ILE A 6 -14.50 -1.48 -0.69
N PRO A 7 -13.41 -0.85 -0.23
CA PRO A 7 -12.10 -1.48 -0.26
C PRO A 7 -12.07 -2.69 0.68
N HIS A 8 -11.20 -3.67 0.42
CA HIS A 8 -11.08 -4.82 1.31
C HIS A 8 -10.53 -4.42 2.69
N LEU A 9 -9.53 -3.54 2.70
CA LEU A 9 -8.91 -2.99 3.90
C LEU A 9 -9.12 -1.49 3.98
N ALA A 10 -9.46 -0.99 5.16
CA ALA A 10 -9.57 0.42 5.48
C ALA A 10 -8.46 0.82 6.46
N LEU A 11 -7.74 1.90 6.15
CA LEU A 11 -6.68 2.45 7.00
C LEU A 11 -7.20 3.30 8.16
N ASN A 12 -8.44 3.79 8.05
CA ASN A 12 -9.13 4.68 8.97
C ASN A 12 -10.65 4.50 8.80
N THR A 13 -11.47 5.42 9.30
CA THR A 13 -12.93 5.25 9.30
C THR A 13 -13.59 5.44 7.93
N LEU A 14 -12.88 6.04 6.96
CA LEU A 14 -13.37 6.41 5.62
C LEU A 14 -14.62 7.33 5.65
N GLN A 15 -14.89 8.02 6.76
CA GLN A 15 -16.07 8.88 6.91
C GLN A 15 -15.87 10.23 6.24
N THR A 16 -14.67 10.80 6.36
CA THR A 16 -14.33 12.12 5.82
C THR A 16 -13.65 12.05 4.45
N GLU A 17 -13.72 13.12 3.66
CA GLU A 17 -13.01 13.20 2.37
C GLU A 17 -11.48 13.17 2.54
N SER A 18 -10.97 13.68 3.67
CA SER A 18 -9.55 13.59 4.01
C SER A 18 -9.12 12.13 4.21
N GLU A 19 -9.88 11.36 4.98
CA GLU A 19 -9.62 9.93 5.22
C GLU A 19 -9.68 9.09 3.94
N LYS A 20 -10.66 9.36 3.06
CA LYS A 20 -10.76 8.72 1.75
C LYS A 20 -9.59 9.08 0.84
N SER A 21 -9.14 10.34 0.90
CA SER A 21 -7.97 10.81 0.15
C SER A 21 -6.69 10.17 0.66
N GLU A 22 -6.55 9.98 1.97
CA GLU A 22 -5.44 9.25 2.59
C GLU A 22 -5.41 7.80 2.13
N GLN A 23 -6.56 7.10 2.17
CA GLN A 23 -6.69 5.73 1.66
C GLN A 23 -6.20 5.64 0.21
N LYS A 24 -6.66 6.55 -0.65
CA LYS A 24 -6.26 6.60 -2.07
C LYS A 24 -4.76 6.89 -2.22
N GLY A 25 -4.22 7.82 -1.45
CA GLY A 25 -2.79 8.16 -1.48
C GLY A 25 -1.92 6.97 -1.06
N PHE A 26 -2.31 6.26 -0.01
CA PHE A 26 -1.58 5.08 0.45
C PHE A 26 -1.62 3.92 -0.57
N VAL A 27 -2.77 3.70 -1.22
CA VAL A 27 -2.86 2.71 -2.32
C VAL A 27 -1.92 3.08 -3.47
N ASN A 28 -1.85 4.36 -3.85
CA ASN A 28 -0.92 4.80 -4.90
C ASN A 28 0.55 4.60 -4.50
N LEU A 29 0.89 4.84 -3.23
CA LEU A 29 2.23 4.55 -2.70
C LEU A 29 2.56 3.06 -2.83
N LEU A 30 1.63 2.16 -2.45
CA LEU A 30 1.81 0.71 -2.60
C LEU A 30 2.05 0.30 -4.05
N VAL A 31 1.21 0.79 -4.97
CA VAL A 31 1.34 0.50 -6.40
C VAL A 31 2.69 0.98 -6.92
N GLY A 32 3.12 2.18 -6.52
CA GLY A 32 4.44 2.72 -6.86
C GLY A 32 5.58 1.87 -6.29
N LEU A 33 5.53 1.53 -5.01
CA LEU A 33 6.53 0.70 -4.32
C LEU A 33 6.72 -0.65 -5.00
N PHE A 34 5.62 -1.36 -5.28
CA PHE A 34 5.66 -2.63 -6.01
C PHE A 34 6.13 -2.44 -7.45
N GLY A 35 5.75 -1.34 -8.11
CA GLY A 35 6.20 -1.02 -9.46
C GLY A 35 7.72 -0.79 -9.55
N THR A 36 8.29 -0.10 -8.56
CA THR A 36 9.73 0.23 -8.50
C THR A 36 10.59 -0.99 -8.25
N PHE A 37 10.18 -1.88 -7.34
CA PHE A 37 11.00 -3.03 -6.91
C PHE A 37 10.60 -4.36 -7.55
N ARG A 38 9.56 -4.38 -8.39
CA ARG A 38 9.25 -5.53 -9.22
C ARG A 38 10.38 -5.76 -10.22
N ASN A 39 10.97 -6.95 -10.17
CA ASN A 39 11.85 -7.42 -11.23
C ASN A 39 11.02 -7.65 -12.52
N THR A 40 11.03 -6.69 -13.43
CA THR A 40 10.28 -6.76 -14.70
C THR A 40 10.97 -7.64 -15.75
N THR A 41 12.14 -8.23 -15.47
CA THR A 41 12.83 -9.07 -16.45
C THR A 41 13.63 -10.20 -15.80
N ALA A 42 12.93 -11.25 -15.36
CA ALA A 42 13.56 -12.54 -15.03
C ALA A 42 14.29 -13.19 -16.23
N HIS A 43 14.09 -12.68 -17.45
CA HIS A 43 14.67 -13.17 -18.69
C HIS A 43 15.73 -12.25 -19.34
N ALA A 44 16.03 -11.08 -18.77
CA ALA A 44 17.17 -10.27 -19.23
C ALA A 44 18.39 -10.52 -18.35
N PRO A 45 19.62 -10.50 -18.90
CA PRO A 45 20.84 -10.80 -18.13
C PRO A 45 20.91 -9.81 -16.97
N LYS A 46 20.95 -10.35 -15.74
CA LYS A 46 21.10 -9.64 -14.45
C LYS A 46 21.43 -8.15 -14.65
N ILE A 47 20.40 -7.32 -14.81
CA ILE A 47 20.59 -5.89 -14.63
C ILE A 47 20.87 -5.78 -13.14
N THR A 48 22.15 -5.68 -12.79
CA THR A 48 22.57 -5.35 -11.43
C THR A 48 22.09 -3.94 -11.19
N TRP A 49 20.86 -3.84 -10.70
CA TRP A 49 20.38 -2.62 -10.10
C TRP A 49 21.37 -2.29 -8.98
N LYS A 50 22.18 -1.25 -9.20
CA LYS A 50 23.15 -0.79 -8.21
C LYS A 50 22.34 -0.04 -7.16
N ILE A 51 22.09 -0.73 -6.05
CA ILE A 51 21.55 -0.16 -4.83
C ILE A 51 22.76 0.01 -3.92
N ASP A 52 22.97 1.21 -3.39
CA ASP A 52 23.93 1.38 -2.31
C ASP A 52 23.30 1.04 -0.94
N GLU A 53 24.11 1.03 0.11
CA GLU A 53 23.62 0.64 1.44
C GLU A 53 22.51 1.57 1.95
N LEU A 54 22.62 2.88 1.70
CA LEU A 54 21.67 3.87 2.19
C LEU A 54 20.33 3.73 1.47
N ASP A 55 20.35 3.58 0.15
CA ASP A 55 19.18 3.29 -0.66
C ASP A 55 18.48 2.01 -0.14
N ALA A 56 19.24 0.95 0.13
CA ALA A 56 18.70 -0.30 0.64
C ALA A 56 18.00 -0.12 2.00
N LEU A 57 18.60 0.64 2.92
CA LEU A 57 18.03 0.94 4.22
C LEU A 57 16.75 1.78 4.12
N ASP A 58 16.71 2.77 3.25
CA ASP A 58 15.52 3.60 3.03
C ASP A 58 14.37 2.78 2.42
N ILE A 59 14.68 1.91 1.47
CA ILE A 59 13.70 0.99 0.89
C ILE A 59 13.11 0.07 1.95
N LEU A 60 13.96 -0.57 2.76
CA LEU A 60 13.52 -1.45 3.84
C LEU A 60 12.71 -0.68 4.89
N SER A 61 13.06 0.57 5.15
CA SER A 61 12.32 1.45 6.05
C SER A 61 10.93 1.79 5.51
N MET A 62 10.82 2.07 4.21
CA MET A 62 9.53 2.28 3.53
C MET A 62 8.66 1.03 3.55
N VAL A 63 9.21 -0.14 3.23
CA VAL A 63 8.50 -1.42 3.30
C VAL A 63 8.02 -1.67 4.73
N SER A 64 8.89 -1.45 5.72
CA SER A 64 8.53 -1.61 7.14
C SER A 64 7.40 -0.67 7.57
N LEU A 65 7.40 0.58 7.10
CA LEU A 65 6.30 1.52 7.35
C LEU A 65 4.99 1.01 6.76
N VAL A 66 5.02 0.54 5.52
CA VAL A 66 3.86 0.00 4.82
C VAL A 66 3.26 -1.18 5.59
N HIS A 67 4.09 -2.15 6.00
CA HIS A 67 3.64 -3.30 6.78
C HIS A 67 2.95 -2.87 8.08
N ARG A 68 3.57 -1.97 8.86
CA ARG A 68 2.96 -1.46 10.10
C ARG A 68 1.62 -0.75 9.88
N ARG A 69 1.42 -0.10 8.73
CA ARG A 69 0.14 0.53 8.40
C ARG A 69 -0.92 -0.49 8.00
N LEU A 70 -0.54 -1.53 7.26
CA LEU A 70 -1.43 -2.62 6.85
C LEU A 70 -1.85 -3.49 8.04
N ASP A 71 -0.95 -3.78 8.97
CA ASP A 71 -1.26 -4.57 10.18
C ASP A 71 -2.31 -3.89 11.08
N LYS A 72 -2.40 -2.56 11.01
CA LYS A 72 -3.40 -1.76 11.74
C LYS A 72 -4.69 -1.54 10.95
N ALA A 73 -4.73 -1.94 9.68
CA ALA A 73 -5.91 -1.78 8.84
C ALA A 73 -7.02 -2.74 9.28
N THR A 74 -8.26 -2.34 9.05
CA THR A 74 -9.43 -3.16 9.38
C THR A 74 -10.12 -3.64 8.11
N GLU A 75 -10.84 -4.76 8.21
CA GLU A 75 -11.66 -5.25 7.10
C GLU A 75 -12.85 -4.29 6.91
N ALA A 76 -12.85 -3.53 5.82
CA ALA A 76 -13.81 -2.43 5.67
C ALA A 76 -15.25 -2.94 5.64
N LYS A 77 -15.48 -4.14 5.10
CA LYS A 77 -16.79 -4.79 5.10
C LYS A 77 -17.35 -4.94 6.53
N LYS A 78 -16.51 -5.32 7.51
CA LYS A 78 -16.94 -5.43 8.91
C LYS A 78 -17.34 -4.08 9.51
N MET A 79 -16.68 -2.98 9.10
CA MET A 79 -17.03 -1.63 9.53
C MET A 79 -18.45 -1.26 9.08
N TYR A 80 -18.77 -1.51 7.81
CA TYR A 80 -20.09 -1.20 7.25
C TYR A 80 -21.21 -2.08 7.82
N GLU A 81 -20.88 -3.32 8.20
CA GLU A 81 -21.83 -4.25 8.81
C GLU A 81 -21.99 -4.05 10.33
N ASN A 82 -21.33 -3.04 10.94
CA ASN A 82 -21.24 -2.82 12.39
C ASN A 82 -20.77 -4.08 13.17
N LYS A 83 -19.83 -4.82 12.60
CA LYS A 83 -19.26 -6.07 13.16
C LYS A 83 -17.85 -5.88 13.71
N ILE A 84 -17.49 -4.64 14.06
CA ILE A 84 -16.21 -4.27 14.66
C ILE A 84 -16.46 -3.83 16.09
#